data_AF-A0A6C0LT96-F1
#
_entry.id   AF-A0A6C0LT96-F1
#
_cell.length_a   1.000
_cell.length_b   1.000
_cell.length_c   1.000
_cell.angle_alpha   90.00
_cell.angle_beta   90.00
_cell.angle_gamma   90.00
#
_symmetry.space_group_name_H-M   'P 1'
#
loop_
_entity.id
_entity.type
_entity.pdbx_description
1 polymer ?
#
loop_
_entity_poly.entity_id
_entity_poly.type
_entity_poly.pdbx_seq_one_letter_code
_entity_poly.pdbx_strand_id
1 'polypeptide(L)'
;MTPTNVDDYAWLLRDPITGKWIMPTLTFNPRIVTPYFEVDYLNEDPVYKARVIDHIHTRLTEKWLYADPIFRKLLKYFKIEKKNDKGEVSLITDLEKTSDINKFEKEDRRYIFKYIEKYFISEHFVNKILRAYVSSHHVKWYDLFNNSDRIKELFYKKLKNRITETIYKLKK
;
A
#
# COMPACT_ATOMS: atom_id res chain seq x y z
N MET A 1 -31.20 -8.15 0.79
CA MET A 1 -32.45 -8.55 1.47
C MET A 1 -32.07 -8.97 2.87
N THR A 2 -32.69 -8.38 3.89
CA THR A 2 -32.57 -8.88 5.27
C THR A 2 -33.19 -10.28 5.35
N PRO A 3 -32.61 -11.22 6.13
CA PRO A 3 -33.26 -12.49 6.37
C PRO A 3 -34.60 -12.21 7.04
N THR A 4 -35.70 -12.62 6.40
CA THR A 4 -37.03 -12.55 6.99
C THR A 4 -37.12 -13.62 8.07
N ASN A 5 -37.63 -13.26 9.26
CA ASN A 5 -37.89 -14.23 10.31
C ASN A 5 -38.97 -15.21 9.84
N VAL A 6 -38.64 -16.49 9.78
CA VAL A 6 -39.50 -17.54 9.21
C VAL A 6 -40.74 -17.77 10.09
N ASP A 7 -40.63 -17.49 11.39
CA ASP A 7 -41.73 -17.66 12.35
C ASP A 7 -42.89 -16.69 12.08
N ASP A 8 -42.63 -15.50 11.55
CA ASP A 8 -43.66 -14.50 11.21
C ASP A 8 -44.58 -14.97 10.07
N TYR A 9 -44.14 -15.97 9.30
CA TYR A 9 -44.84 -16.55 8.15
C TYR A 9 -45.16 -18.03 8.36
N ALA A 10 -45.07 -18.52 9.60
CA ALA A 10 -45.35 -19.92 9.92
C ALA A 10 -46.75 -20.36 9.48
N TRP A 11 -47.73 -19.45 9.47
CA TRP A 11 -49.09 -19.70 9.00
C TRP A 11 -49.18 -19.95 7.47
N LEU A 12 -48.25 -19.39 6.68
CA LEU A 12 -48.15 -19.60 5.23
C LEU A 12 -47.27 -20.80 4.88
N LEU A 13 -46.22 -21.02 5.68
CA LEU A 13 -45.14 -21.95 5.37
C LEU A 13 -45.24 -23.27 6.13
N ARG A 14 -46.32 -23.51 6.88
CA ARG A 14 -46.59 -24.82 7.49
C ARG A 14 -47.81 -25.46 6.84
N ASP A 15 -47.71 -26.76 6.58
CA ASP A 15 -48.83 -27.59 6.19
C ASP A 15 -49.88 -27.56 7.34
N PRO A 16 -51.12 -27.10 7.09
CA PRO A 16 -52.14 -26.98 8.13
C PRO A 16 -52.63 -28.34 8.66
N ILE A 17 -52.39 -29.44 7.93
CA ILE A 17 -52.82 -30.78 8.31
C ILE A 17 -51.69 -31.53 9.03
N THR A 18 -50.45 -31.43 8.52
CA THR A 18 -49.32 -32.21 9.06
C THR A 18 -48.39 -31.42 9.97
N GLY A 19 -48.53 -30.09 10.02
CA GLY A 19 -47.68 -29.19 10.82
C GLY A 19 -46.24 -29.06 10.33
N LYS A 20 -45.89 -29.72 9.22
CA LYS A 20 -44.53 -29.70 8.65
C LYS A 20 -44.27 -28.41 7.89
N TRP A 21 -43.02 -27.95 7.92
CA TRP A 21 -42.58 -26.81 7.14
C TRP A 21 -42.59 -27.13 5.65
N ILE A 22 -43.33 -26.34 4.88
CA ILE A 22 -43.29 -26.26 3.42
C ILE A 22 -42.30 -25.16 3.07
N MET A 23 -41.02 -25.51 3.02
CA MET A 23 -39.98 -24.56 2.60
C MET A 23 -40.11 -24.34 1.09
N PRO A 24 -40.23 -23.10 0.61
CA PRO A 24 -40.31 -22.83 -0.82
C PRO A 24 -38.99 -23.23 -1.49
N THR A 25 -39.09 -24.03 -2.55
CA THR A 25 -37.91 -24.39 -3.35
C THR A 25 -37.54 -23.20 -4.24
N LEU A 26 -36.34 -22.65 -4.04
CA LEU A 26 -35.79 -21.64 -4.94
C LEU A 26 -35.42 -22.30 -6.28
N THR A 27 -36.20 -22.03 -7.32
CA THR A 27 -35.85 -22.41 -8.69
C THR A 27 -35.15 -21.24 -9.38
N PHE A 28 -34.00 -21.49 -10.01
CA PHE A 28 -33.26 -20.49 -10.77
C PHE A 28 -32.84 -21.06 -12.13
N ASN A 29 -32.72 -20.20 -13.14
CA ASN A 29 -32.22 -20.60 -14.44
C ASN A 29 -30.69 -20.42 -14.48
N PRO A 30 -29.89 -21.51 -14.56
CA PRO A 30 -28.44 -21.41 -14.53
C PRO A 30 -27.84 -20.71 -15.77
N ARG A 31 -28.63 -20.52 -16.84
CA ARG A 31 -28.21 -19.80 -18.05
C ARG A 31 -28.44 -18.29 -17.95
N ILE A 32 -29.24 -17.83 -16.99
CA ILE A 32 -29.46 -16.41 -16.71
C ILE A 32 -28.50 -16.03 -15.60
N VAL A 33 -27.30 -15.58 -15.97
CA VAL A 33 -26.43 -14.83 -15.06
C VAL A 33 -27.08 -13.46 -14.94
N THR A 34 -27.73 -13.17 -13.81
CA THR A 34 -28.18 -11.81 -13.52
C THR A 34 -26.98 -10.87 -13.67
N PRO A 35 -27.05 -9.83 -14.51
CA PRO A 35 -25.98 -8.86 -14.69
C PRO A 35 -26.00 -7.86 -13.53
N TYR A 36 -26.00 -8.34 -12.28
CA TYR A 36 -25.63 -7.51 -11.16
C TYR A 36 -24.13 -7.28 -11.27
N PHE A 37 -23.75 -6.23 -12.01
CA PHE A 37 -22.46 -5.61 -11.80
C PHE A 37 -22.51 -5.03 -10.40
N GLU A 38 -21.88 -5.70 -9.43
CA GLU A 38 -21.54 -5.06 -8.17
C GLU A 38 -20.57 -3.93 -8.50
N VAL A 39 -21.13 -2.73 -8.75
CA VAL A 39 -20.33 -1.52 -8.92
C VAL A 39 -19.63 -1.29 -7.60
N ASP A 40 -18.31 -1.46 -7.59
CA ASP A 40 -17.49 -1.17 -6.42
C ASP A 40 -17.28 0.33 -6.34
N TYR A 41 -18.32 1.05 -5.87
CA TYR A 41 -18.37 2.51 -5.82
C TYR A 41 -17.13 3.12 -5.14
N LEU A 42 -16.60 2.46 -4.10
CA LEU A 42 -15.39 2.91 -3.40
C LEU A 42 -14.13 2.71 -4.23
N ASN A 43 -14.02 1.58 -4.94
CA ASN A 43 -12.89 1.32 -5.81
C ASN A 43 -12.93 2.15 -7.11
N GLU A 44 -14.07 2.76 -7.45
CA GLU A 44 -14.22 3.67 -8.58
C GLU A 44 -14.05 5.15 -8.20
N ASP A 45 -14.40 5.54 -6.97
CA ASP A 45 -14.35 6.94 -6.49
C ASP A 45 -12.92 7.56 -6.51
N PRO A 46 -12.68 8.61 -7.31
CA PRO A 46 -11.39 9.30 -7.37
C PRO A 46 -11.02 10.04 -6.08
N VAL A 47 -11.98 10.56 -5.32
CA VAL A 47 -11.74 11.28 -4.07
C VAL A 47 -11.27 10.30 -3.00
N TYR A 48 -11.92 9.14 -2.90
CA TYR A 48 -11.47 8.07 -2.02
C TYR A 48 -10.04 7.62 -2.34
N LYS A 49 -9.73 7.36 -3.62
CA LYS A 49 -8.37 6.98 -4.05
C LYS A 49 -7.33 8.01 -3.66
N ALA A 50 -7.62 9.30 -3.83
CA ALA A 50 -6.72 10.37 -3.44
C ALA A 50 -6.41 10.35 -1.94
N ARG A 51 -7.44 10.16 -1.09
CA ARG A 51 -7.26 10.03 0.36
C ARG A 51 -6.44 8.80 0.75
N VAL A 52 -6.63 7.67 0.07
CA VAL A 52 -5.82 6.46 0.29
C VAL A 52 -4.35 6.72 -0.05
N ILE A 53 -4.08 7.39 -1.18
CA ILE A 53 -2.73 7.75 -1.59
C ILE A 53 -2.07 8.68 -0.57
N ASP A 54 -2.76 9.74 -0.16
CA ASP A 54 -2.28 10.71 0.83
C ASP A 54 -1.97 10.05 2.18
N HIS A 55 -2.86 9.17 2.64
CA HIS A 55 -2.63 8.40 3.87
C HIS A 55 -1.40 7.49 3.77
N ILE A 56 -1.22 6.78 2.65
CA ILE A 56 -0.03 5.94 2.45
C ILE A 56 1.23 6.80 2.29
N HIS A 57 1.14 7.94 1.61
CA HIS A 57 2.24 8.90 1.51
C HIS A 57 2.69 9.34 2.91
N THR A 58 1.76 9.81 3.73
CA THR A 58 2.00 10.22 5.12
C THR A 58 2.57 9.09 5.96
N ARG A 59 2.02 7.86 5.87
CA ARG A 59 2.59 6.71 6.58
C ARG A 59 4.00 6.36 6.11
N LEU A 60 4.26 6.45 4.81
CA LEU A 60 5.57 6.17 4.25
C LEU A 60 6.60 7.16 4.79
N THR A 61 6.31 8.46 4.70
CA THR A 61 7.24 9.53 5.10
C THR A 61 7.37 9.62 6.61
N GLU A 62 6.29 9.69 7.37
CA GLU A 62 6.36 9.99 8.81
C GLU A 62 6.68 8.77 9.68
N LYS A 63 6.35 7.57 9.22
CA LYS A 63 6.45 6.35 10.04
C LYS A 63 7.36 5.30 9.45
N TRP A 64 7.03 4.77 8.28
CA TRP A 64 7.69 3.58 7.74
C TRP A 64 9.16 3.83 7.42
N LEU A 65 9.47 4.95 6.75
CA LEU A 65 10.85 5.28 6.36
C LEU A 65 11.81 5.34 7.56
N TYR A 66 11.35 5.89 8.68
CA TYR A 66 12.17 6.10 9.88
C TYR A 66 12.19 4.89 10.83
N ALA A 67 11.08 4.15 10.93
CA ALA A 67 10.93 3.07 11.92
C ALA A 67 11.21 1.68 11.36
N ASP A 68 10.81 1.40 10.12
CA ASP A 68 10.79 0.04 9.60
C ASP A 68 12.20 -0.43 9.17
N PRO A 69 12.69 -1.58 9.66
CA PRO A 69 14.04 -2.07 9.37
C PRO A 69 14.36 -2.23 7.88
N ILE A 70 13.35 -2.47 7.02
CA ILE A 70 13.60 -2.68 5.59
C ILE A 70 14.23 -1.45 4.93
N PHE A 71 13.81 -0.24 5.31
CA PHE A 71 14.30 1.01 4.73
C PHE A 71 15.71 1.37 5.21
N ARG A 72 16.18 0.82 6.34
CA ARG A 72 17.56 0.99 6.80
C ARG A 72 18.58 0.46 5.79
N LYS A 73 18.19 -0.50 4.95
CA LYS A 73 19.03 -1.03 3.87
C LYS A 73 19.35 0.02 2.79
N LEU A 74 18.59 1.12 2.71
CA LEU A 74 18.85 2.22 1.79
C LEU A 74 20.02 3.09 2.24
N LEU A 75 20.34 3.10 3.55
CA LEU A 75 21.37 3.98 4.11
C LEU A 75 22.76 3.75 3.50
N LYS A 76 23.05 2.53 3.03
CA LYS A 76 24.33 2.18 2.40
C LYS A 76 24.67 2.95 1.13
N TYR A 77 23.68 3.61 0.51
CA TYR A 77 23.85 4.42 -0.70
C TYR A 77 24.20 5.88 -0.40
N PHE A 78 24.27 6.25 0.87
CA PHE A 78 24.49 7.62 1.32
C PHE A 78 25.73 7.69 2.19
N LYS A 79 26.38 8.85 2.17
CA LYS A 79 27.45 9.22 3.09
C LYS A 79 27.11 10.52 3.79
N ILE A 80 27.64 10.68 4.99
CA ILE A 80 27.58 11.92 5.74
C ILE A 80 29.01 12.41 5.94
N GLU A 81 29.27 13.66 5.56
CA GLU A 81 30.52 14.34 5.83
C GLU A 81 30.24 15.47 6.82
N LYS A 82 30.93 15.44 7.96
CA LYS A 82 30.86 16.51 8.97
C LYS A 82 32.17 17.30 8.90
N LYS A 83 32.09 18.61 8.68
CA LYS A 83 33.23 19.53 8.68
C LYS A 83 32.88 20.74 9.54
N ASN A 84 33.61 20.92 10.64
CA ASN A 84 33.33 21.94 11.65
C ASN A 84 31.85 21.85 12.09
N ASP A 85 31.09 22.93 11.95
CA ASP A 85 29.67 23.01 12.32
C ASP A 85 28.70 22.60 11.20
N LYS A 86 29.20 22.11 10.06
CA LYS A 86 28.38 21.73 8.90
C LYS A 86 28.38 20.21 8.68
N GLY A 87 27.18 19.63 8.61
CA GLY A 87 26.96 18.26 8.13
C GLY A 87 26.37 18.26 6.72
N GLU A 88 26.88 17.39 5.85
CA GLU A 88 26.41 17.22 4.48
C GLU A 88 26.04 15.76 4.22
N VAL A 89 24.82 15.55 3.73
CA VAL A 89 24.34 14.24 3.26
C VAL A 89 24.45 14.22 1.74
N SER A 90 25.14 13.22 1.20
CA SER A 90 25.26 13.03 -0.25
C SER A 90 25.17 11.57 -0.65
N LEU A 91 24.90 11.32 -1.93
CA LEU A 91 24.93 9.98 -2.51
C LEU A 91 26.38 9.50 -2.65
N ILE A 92 26.59 8.22 -2.39
CA ILE A 92 27.84 7.57 -2.76
C ILE A 92 27.79 7.32 -4.27
N THR A 93 28.64 8.03 -5.01
CA THR A 93 28.72 7.87 -6.45
C THR A 93 29.27 6.50 -6.81
N ASP A 94 30.23 5.97 -6.06
CA ASP A 94 30.82 4.65 -6.31
C ASP A 94 30.12 3.51 -5.55
N LEU A 95 29.30 2.74 -6.26
CA LEU A 95 28.51 1.63 -5.69
C LEU A 95 29.35 0.48 -5.11
N GLU A 96 30.64 0.38 -5.45
CA GLU A 96 31.54 -0.60 -4.81
C GLU A 96 31.97 -0.14 -3.41
N LYS A 97 31.91 1.17 -3.14
CA LYS A 97 32.22 1.77 -1.84
C LYS A 97 30.94 2.03 -1.04
N THR A 98 30.10 1.02 -0.84
CA THR A 98 28.92 1.17 0.01
C THR A 98 29.30 1.54 1.45
N SER A 99 28.53 2.42 2.08
CA SER A 99 28.72 2.72 3.50
C SER A 99 28.27 1.55 4.37
N ASP A 100 29.04 1.26 5.41
CA ASP A 100 28.62 0.36 6.47
C ASP A 100 27.48 1.02 7.27
N ILE A 101 26.28 0.43 7.16
CA ILE A 101 25.04 0.92 7.77
C ILE A 101 25.18 1.05 9.29
N ASN A 102 26.03 0.20 9.90
CA ASN A 102 26.21 0.18 11.35
C ASN A 102 27.04 1.36 11.87
N LYS A 103 27.77 2.06 10.98
CA LYS A 103 28.56 3.25 11.36
C LYS A 103 27.70 4.48 11.61
N PHE A 104 26.47 4.54 11.09
CA PHE A 104 25.61 5.69 11.30
C PHE A 104 24.98 5.66 12.68
N GLU A 105 25.19 6.73 13.45
CA GLU A 105 24.44 7.01 14.66
C GLU A 105 22.95 7.28 14.35
N LYS A 106 22.08 7.18 15.37
CA LYS A 106 20.63 7.34 15.18
C LYS A 106 20.26 8.71 14.59
N GLU A 107 20.96 9.77 15.00
CA GLU A 107 20.74 11.13 14.54
C GLU A 107 21.16 11.31 13.08
N ASP A 108 22.31 10.75 12.71
CA ASP A 108 22.82 10.73 11.34
C ASP A 108 21.87 10.03 10.37
N ARG A 109 21.31 8.89 10.77
CA ARG A 109 20.30 8.17 9.98
C ARG A 109 19.08 9.04 9.70
N ARG A 110 18.66 9.88 10.65
CA ARG A 110 17.50 10.77 10.50
C ARG A 110 17.73 11.78 9.37
N TYR A 111 18.94 12.34 9.24
CA TYR A 111 19.25 13.27 8.16
C TYR A 111 19.25 12.61 6.79
N ILE A 112 19.72 11.36 6.70
CA ILE A 112 19.63 10.58 5.46
C ILE A 112 18.17 10.31 5.09
N PHE A 113 17.33 9.91 6.03
CA PHE A 113 15.91 9.68 5.74
C PHE A 113 15.18 10.97 5.32
N LYS A 114 15.48 12.11 5.95
CA LYS A 114 14.99 13.42 5.48
C LYS A 114 15.43 13.74 4.05
N TYR A 115 16.67 13.38 3.69
CA TYR A 115 17.15 13.53 2.31
C TYR A 115 16.36 12.62 1.35
N ILE A 116 16.14 11.36 1.73
CA ILE A 116 15.34 10.41 0.92
C ILE A 116 13.93 10.94 0.71
N GLU A 117 13.27 11.36 1.78
CA GLU A 117 11.94 11.96 1.76
C GLU A 117 11.88 13.14 0.80
N LYS A 118 12.75 14.13 0.98
CA LYS A 118 12.73 15.38 0.20
C LYS A 118 13.00 15.18 -1.30
N TYR A 119 13.91 14.27 -1.66
CA TYR A 119 14.41 14.17 -3.04
C TYR A 119 13.89 12.95 -3.82
N PHE A 120 13.42 11.90 -3.15
CA PHE A 120 13.00 10.66 -3.82
C PHE A 120 11.54 10.30 -3.61
N ILE A 121 10.87 10.85 -2.58
CA ILE A 121 9.47 10.59 -2.27
C ILE A 121 8.65 11.83 -2.59
N SER A 122 7.83 11.74 -3.62
CA SER A 122 6.81 12.76 -3.92
C SER A 122 5.44 12.11 -3.96
N GLU A 123 4.39 12.90 -3.78
CA GLU A 123 3.01 12.42 -3.91
C GLU A 123 2.78 11.74 -5.28
N HIS A 124 3.29 12.34 -6.36
CA HIS A 124 3.24 11.75 -7.70
C HIS A 124 3.94 10.38 -7.77
N PHE A 125 5.08 10.21 -7.10
CA PHE A 125 5.78 8.92 -7.03
C PHE A 125 4.94 7.86 -6.30
N VAL A 126 4.34 8.22 -5.17
CA VAL A 126 3.47 7.32 -4.39
C VAL A 126 2.24 6.93 -5.20
N ASN A 127 1.54 7.91 -5.79
CA ASN A 127 0.39 7.69 -6.66
C ASN A 127 0.71 6.73 -7.82
N LYS A 128 1.82 6.97 -8.53
CA LYS A 128 2.24 6.12 -9.65
C LYS A 128 2.49 4.67 -9.23
N ILE A 129 3.13 4.46 -8.08
CA ILE A 129 3.41 3.11 -7.56
C ILE A 129 2.12 2.40 -7.17
N LEU A 130 1.23 3.07 -6.42
CA LEU A 130 0.00 2.46 -5.93
C LEU A 130 -0.96 2.12 -7.07
N ARG A 131 -1.13 3.02 -8.05
CA ARG A 131 -1.94 2.73 -9.26
C ARG A 131 -1.40 1.52 -10.01
N ALA A 132 -0.09 1.45 -10.22
CA ALA A 132 0.54 0.32 -10.89
C ALA A 132 0.36 -0.99 -10.11
N TYR A 133 0.43 -0.94 -8.78
CA TYR A 133 0.22 -2.12 -7.93
C TYR A 133 -1.22 -2.63 -7.99
N VAL A 134 -2.20 -1.73 -7.75
CA VAL A 134 -3.63 -2.02 -7.85
C VAL A 134 -3.98 -2.64 -9.20
N SER A 135 -3.50 -2.03 -10.29
CA SER A 135 -3.78 -2.52 -11.64
C SER A 135 -3.15 -3.87 -11.95
N SER A 136 -1.93 -4.16 -11.45
CA SER A 136 -1.21 -5.40 -11.78
C SER A 136 -1.58 -6.59 -10.91
N HIS A 137 -2.06 -6.35 -9.69
CA HIS A 137 -2.43 -7.41 -8.74
C HIS A 137 -3.94 -7.56 -8.57
N HIS A 138 -4.74 -6.76 -9.28
CA HIS A 138 -6.21 -6.72 -9.17
C HIS A 138 -6.70 -6.55 -7.72
N VAL A 139 -5.97 -5.75 -6.93
CA VAL A 139 -6.28 -5.47 -5.52
C VAL A 139 -7.13 -4.21 -5.43
N LYS A 140 -8.14 -4.22 -4.57
CA LYS A 140 -8.99 -3.04 -4.36
C LYS A 140 -8.28 -1.98 -3.51
N TRP A 141 -8.61 -0.71 -3.74
CA TRP A 141 -7.94 0.40 -3.05
C TRP A 141 -8.03 0.35 -1.52
N TYR A 142 -9.17 -0.13 -0.98
CA TYR A 142 -9.36 -0.26 0.47
C TYR A 142 -8.55 -1.41 1.09
N ASP A 143 -8.16 -2.42 0.29
CA ASP A 143 -7.36 -3.56 0.76
C ASP A 143 -5.86 -3.27 0.86
N LEU A 144 -5.41 -2.11 0.36
CA LEU A 144 -4.02 -1.68 0.46
C LEU A 144 -3.57 -1.54 1.93
N PHE A 145 -4.48 -1.16 2.82
CA PHE A 145 -4.17 -1.01 4.25
C PHE A 145 -3.93 -2.35 4.94
N ASN A 146 -4.64 -3.39 4.51
CA ASN A 146 -4.50 -4.76 5.04
C ASN A 146 -3.19 -5.42 4.57
N ASN A 147 -2.64 -4.95 3.45
CA ASN A 147 -1.42 -5.48 2.83
C ASN A 147 -0.17 -4.63 3.11
N SER A 148 -0.14 -3.94 4.25
CA SER A 148 0.86 -2.90 4.52
C SER A 148 2.31 -3.37 4.35
N ASP A 149 2.67 -4.60 4.76
CA ASP A 149 4.04 -5.10 4.63
C ASP A 149 4.45 -5.31 3.16
N ARG A 150 3.54 -5.82 2.31
CA ARG A 150 3.79 -5.93 0.87
C ARG A 150 3.98 -4.55 0.23
N ILE A 151 3.18 -3.57 0.67
CA ILE A 151 3.29 -2.19 0.20
C ILE A 151 4.64 -1.57 0.60
N LYS A 152 5.10 -1.80 1.85
CA LYS A 152 6.43 -1.35 2.28
C LYS A 152 7.55 -1.96 1.45
N GLU A 153 7.49 -3.27 1.18
CA GLU A 153 8.47 -3.95 0.33
C GLU A 153 8.49 -3.38 -1.10
N LEU A 154 7.31 -3.10 -1.65
CA LEU A 154 7.17 -2.46 -2.95
C LEU A 154 7.85 -1.09 -2.97
N PHE A 155 7.57 -0.23 -1.98
CA PHE A 155 8.20 1.08 -1.87
C PHE A 155 9.71 0.98 -1.70
N TYR A 156 10.20 0.07 -0.86
CA TYR A 156 11.64 -0.17 -0.70
C TYR A 156 12.30 -0.52 -2.04
N LYS A 157 11.73 -1.47 -2.80
CA LYS A 157 12.27 -1.89 -4.10
C LYS A 157 12.29 -0.72 -5.10
N LYS A 158 11.20 0.05 -5.18
CA LYS A 158 11.08 1.20 -6.09
C LYS A 158 12.03 2.35 -5.71
N LEU A 159 12.18 2.63 -4.42
CA LEU A 159 13.13 3.63 -3.92
C LEU A 159 14.57 3.21 -4.18
N LYS A 160 14.92 1.96 -3.88
CA LYS A 160 16.24 1.41 -4.17
C LYS A 160 16.61 1.61 -5.64
N ASN A 161 15.73 1.20 -6.55
CA ASN A 161 15.96 1.33 -7.99
C ASN A 161 16.16 2.80 -8.39
N ARG A 162 15.29 3.70 -7.92
CA ARG A 162 15.39 5.14 -8.22
C ARG A 162 16.69 5.76 -7.71
N ILE A 163 17.11 5.41 -6.50
CA ILE A 163 18.38 5.86 -5.91
C ILE A 163 19.56 5.34 -6.75
N THR A 164 19.57 4.05 -7.08
CA THR A 164 20.66 3.47 -7.89
C THR A 164 20.73 4.06 -9.29
N GLU A 165 19.59 4.27 -9.95
CA GLU A 165 19.53 4.95 -11.26
C GLU A 165 20.07 6.38 -11.20
N THR A 166 19.77 7.10 -10.11
CA THR A 166 20.28 8.46 -9.88
C THR A 166 21.79 8.44 -9.72
N ILE A 167 22.34 7.50 -8.95
CA ILE A 167 23.79 7.30 -8.80
C ILE A 167 24.45 7.01 -10.16
N TYR A 168 23.87 6.12 -10.98
CA TYR A 168 24.40 5.82 -12.32
C TYR A 168 24.40 7.04 -13.25
N LYS A 169 23.38 7.89 -13.16
CA LYS A 169 23.32 9.13 -13.96
C LYS A 169 24.38 10.15 -13.52
N LEU A 170 24.69 10.20 -12.22
CA LEU A 170 25.72 11.11 -11.68
C LEU A 170 27.17 10.64 -11.95
N LYS A 171 27.37 9.36 -12.30
CA LYS A 171 28.68 8.84 -12.75
C LYS A 171 29.01 9.20 -14.20
N LYS A 172 28.01 9.50 -15.04
CA LYS A 172 28.18 9.91 -16.43
C LYS A 172 28.40 11.41 -16.52
#